data_AF-A0A060WI35-F1
#
_entry.id   AF-A0A060WI35-F1
#
_cell.length_a   1.000
_cell.length_b   1.000
_cell.length_c   1.000
_cell.angle_alpha   90.00
_cell.angle_beta   90.00
_cell.angle_gamma   90.00
#
_symmetry.space_group_name_H-M   'P 1'
#
loop_
_entity.id
_entity.type
_entity.pdbx_description
1 polymer ?
#
loop_
_entity_poly.entity_id
_entity_poly.type
_entity_poly.pdbx_seq_one_letter_code
_entity_poly.pdbx_strand_id
1 'polypeptide(L)'
;MGKNLKEENSESSEYGEPAQYDPTFNGPVRKRGCTDIICCVLFIVVILGYMAVGILAWLYGDPRHVLYPRNSTGMFCGIGPNKAQPSVFYFDILKCVTSINIMAATLNGLQCPTTQVCVEKCPDVFWALNPIAYLPNAKPQDYFNQSLCVPSFDLAGTTLVSPIHLLAANSANYTAG
;
A
#
# COMPACT_ATOMS: atom_id res chain seq x y z
N MET A 1 -56.34 -40.77 43.48
CA MET A 1 -56.37 -40.02 44.76
C MET A 1 -55.60 -38.72 44.52
N GLY A 2 -56.31 -37.62 44.25
CA GLY A 2 -55.68 -36.37 43.83
C GLY A 2 -55.03 -35.62 45.00
N LYS A 3 -54.05 -34.78 44.70
CA LYS A 3 -53.68 -33.62 45.53
C LYS A 3 -53.24 -32.46 44.63
N ASN A 4 -53.83 -31.31 44.94
CA ASN A 4 -53.64 -30.01 44.32
C ASN A 4 -52.33 -29.33 44.77
N LEU A 5 -51.79 -28.51 43.86
CA LEU A 5 -51.15 -27.20 44.02
C LEU A 5 -50.65 -26.80 45.42
N LYS A 6 -49.34 -26.51 45.51
CA LYS A 6 -48.82 -25.33 46.21
C LYS A 6 -47.61 -24.77 45.46
N GLU A 7 -47.67 -23.47 45.23
CA GLU A 7 -46.60 -22.62 44.72
C GLU A 7 -45.37 -22.71 45.61
N GLU A 8 -44.19 -22.83 45.00
CA GLU A 8 -42.95 -22.37 45.61
C GLU A 8 -42.17 -21.57 44.57
N ASN A 9 -42.18 -20.27 44.81
CA ASN A 9 -41.31 -19.27 44.22
C ASN A 9 -39.85 -19.70 44.37
N SER A 10 -39.15 -20.01 43.28
CA SER A 10 -37.70 -19.88 43.22
C SER A 10 -37.28 -19.51 41.82
N GLU A 11 -36.60 -18.36 41.76
CA GLU A 11 -35.77 -17.83 40.69
C GLU A 11 -35.60 -18.73 39.47
N SER A 12 -35.92 -18.16 38.31
CA SER A 12 -35.33 -18.54 37.04
C SER A 12 -33.83 -18.76 37.21
N SER A 13 -33.41 -20.02 37.31
CA SER A 13 -32.06 -20.39 36.89
C SER A 13 -32.05 -20.17 35.38
N GLU A 14 -31.48 -19.05 34.97
CA GLU A 14 -31.38 -18.59 33.57
C GLU A 14 -30.55 -19.54 32.69
N TYR A 15 -30.09 -20.66 33.23
CA TYR A 15 -29.36 -21.71 32.56
C TYR A 15 -29.89 -23.06 33.03
N GLY A 16 -30.51 -23.82 32.12
CA GLY A 16 -30.91 -25.21 32.36
C GLY A 16 -29.70 -26.11 32.63
N GLU A 17 -29.93 -27.27 33.23
CA GLU A 17 -28.86 -28.22 33.58
C GLU A 17 -27.99 -28.59 32.37
N PRO A 18 -26.66 -28.73 32.56
CA PRO A 18 -25.74 -29.01 31.47
C PRO A 18 -26.11 -30.33 30.79
N ALA A 19 -26.19 -30.29 29.46
CA ALA A 19 -26.49 -31.48 28.66
C ALA A 19 -25.43 -32.56 28.93
N GLN A 20 -25.88 -33.70 29.46
CA GLN A 20 -25.02 -34.86 29.72
C GLN A 20 -24.51 -35.44 28.40
N TYR A 21 -23.23 -35.81 28.35
CA TYR A 21 -22.61 -36.42 27.18
C TYR A 21 -23.25 -37.80 26.92
N ASP A 22 -24.06 -37.89 25.86
CA ASP A 22 -24.63 -39.14 25.40
C ASP A 22 -23.65 -39.79 24.39
N PRO A 23 -22.98 -40.90 24.75
CA PRO A 23 -22.04 -41.60 23.86
C PRO A 23 -22.72 -42.21 22.63
N THR A 24 -24.05 -42.25 22.62
CA THR A 24 -24.90 -42.66 21.49
C THR A 24 -25.43 -41.49 20.66
N PHE A 25 -25.12 -40.24 21.05
CA PHE A 25 -25.43 -39.04 20.27
C PHE A 25 -24.53 -38.97 19.04
N ASN A 26 -24.94 -39.72 18.03
CA ASN A 26 -24.60 -39.42 16.67
C ASN A 26 -25.36 -38.13 16.35
N GLY A 27 -24.68 -36.99 16.39
CA GLY A 27 -25.21 -35.69 15.96
C GLY A 27 -25.82 -35.79 14.56
N PRO A 28 -26.38 -34.74 13.93
CA PRO A 28 -27.14 -34.90 12.68
C PRO A 28 -26.34 -35.57 11.52
N VAL A 29 -26.32 -36.91 11.45
CA VAL A 29 -25.61 -37.72 10.44
C VAL A 29 -26.58 -38.19 9.36
N ARG A 30 -27.60 -37.38 9.06
CA ARG A 30 -28.61 -37.73 8.04
C ARG A 30 -28.13 -37.29 6.66
N LYS A 31 -27.66 -38.28 5.89
CA LYS A 31 -27.38 -38.25 4.43
C LYS A 31 -26.43 -37.15 3.93
N ARG A 32 -25.13 -37.24 4.24
CA ARG A 32 -24.06 -36.46 3.57
C ARG A 32 -23.68 -37.03 2.18
N GLY A 33 -24.66 -37.51 1.40
CA GLY A 33 -24.41 -38.47 0.32
C GLY A 33 -24.21 -37.92 -1.10
N CYS A 34 -24.34 -36.61 -1.34
CA CYS A 34 -24.18 -36.07 -2.71
C CYS A 34 -23.53 -34.68 -2.79
N THR A 35 -23.52 -33.91 -1.70
CA THR A 35 -22.86 -32.59 -1.70
C THR A 35 -21.34 -32.71 -1.74
N ASP A 36 -20.77 -33.78 -1.15
CA ASP A 36 -19.32 -33.99 -1.09
C ASP A 36 -18.71 -34.19 -2.48
N ILE A 37 -19.35 -34.98 -3.36
CA ILE A 37 -18.85 -35.25 -4.72
C ILE A 37 -18.77 -33.97 -5.56
N ILE A 38 -19.82 -33.13 -5.53
CA ILE A 38 -19.85 -31.86 -6.27
C ILE A 38 -18.79 -30.91 -5.72
N CYS A 39 -18.67 -30.82 -4.39
CA CYS A 39 -17.64 -30.01 -3.73
C CYS A 39 -16.22 -30.51 -4.06
N CYS A 40 -15.99 -31.83 -4.13
CA CYS A 40 -14.70 -32.41 -4.52
C CYS A 40 -14.32 -32.06 -5.96
N VAL A 41 -15.26 -32.14 -6.91
CA VAL A 41 -14.99 -31.76 -8.32
C VAL A 41 -14.65 -30.28 -8.42
N LEU A 42 -15.41 -29.41 -7.75
CA LEU A 42 -15.12 -27.97 -7.70
C LEU A 42 -13.76 -27.69 -7.06
N PHE A 43 -13.41 -28.39 -5.98
CA PHE A 43 -12.10 -28.24 -5.32
C PHE A 43 -10.95 -28.63 -6.25
N ILE A 44 -11.05 -29.76 -6.95
CA ILE A 44 -10.04 -30.19 -7.92
C ILE A 44 -9.90 -29.17 -9.05
N VAL A 45 -11.01 -28.64 -9.58
CA VAL A 45 -10.99 -27.60 -10.62
C VAL A 45 -10.28 -26.34 -10.12
N VAL A 46 -10.54 -25.91 -8.89
CA VAL A 46 -9.86 -24.75 -8.29
C VAL A 46 -8.37 -25.01 -8.12
N ILE A 47 -7.98 -26.19 -7.64
CA ILE A 47 -6.56 -26.58 -7.50
C ILE A 47 -5.87 -26.57 -8.86
N LEU A 48 -6.46 -27.17 -9.89
CA LEU A 48 -5.91 -27.17 -11.25
C LEU A 48 -5.82 -25.75 -11.82
N GLY A 49 -6.85 -24.92 -11.60
CA GLY A 49 -6.84 -23.51 -11.99
C GLY A 49 -5.72 -22.73 -11.30
N TYR A 50 -5.53 -22.94 -10.01
CA TYR A 50 -4.46 -22.30 -9.24
C TYR A 50 -3.07 -22.73 -9.72
N MET A 51 -2.88 -24.02 -10.01
CA MET A 51 -1.64 -24.53 -10.61
C MET A 51 -1.36 -23.89 -11.97
N ALA A 52 -2.38 -23.74 -12.83
CA ALA A 52 -2.23 -23.08 -14.13
C ALA A 52 -1.83 -21.60 -13.98
N VAL A 53 -2.47 -20.86 -13.07
CA VAL A 53 -2.11 -19.47 -12.75
C VAL A 53 -0.68 -19.39 -12.19
N GLY A 54 -0.28 -20.33 -11.34
CA GLY A 54 1.08 -20.41 -10.81
C GLY A 54 2.13 -20.62 -11.90
N ILE A 55 1.88 -21.52 -12.86
CA ILE A 55 2.77 -21.74 -14.00
C ILE A 55 2.84 -20.49 -14.87
N LEU A 56 1.71 -19.84 -15.14
CA LEU A 56 1.68 -18.58 -15.90
C LEU A 56 2.48 -17.47 -15.21
N ALA A 57 2.32 -17.32 -13.90
CA ALA A 57 3.08 -16.37 -13.11
C ALA A 57 4.58 -16.69 -13.09
N TRP A 58 4.98 -17.97 -13.12
CA TRP A 58 6.39 -18.34 -13.23
C TRP A 58 6.97 -17.98 -14.60
N LEU A 59 6.28 -18.37 -15.68
CA LEU A 59 6.78 -18.19 -17.05
C LEU A 59 6.84 -16.72 -17.47
N TYR A 60 5.85 -15.92 -17.05
CA TYR A 60 5.71 -14.52 -17.45
C TYR A 60 6.03 -13.52 -16.34
N GLY A 61 6.34 -13.99 -15.12
CA GLY A 61 6.70 -13.12 -14.01
C GLY A 61 8.11 -12.57 -14.17
N ASP A 62 8.24 -11.24 -14.18
CA ASP A 62 9.54 -10.58 -14.11
C ASP A 62 9.91 -10.33 -12.62
N PRO A 63 10.91 -11.04 -12.07
CA PRO A 63 11.28 -10.94 -10.66
C PRO A 63 11.87 -9.57 -10.30
N ARG A 64 12.26 -8.75 -11.29
CA ARG A 64 12.86 -7.42 -11.05
C ARG A 64 11.89 -6.47 -10.36
N HIS A 65 10.58 -6.63 -10.58
CA HIS A 65 9.55 -5.81 -9.95
C HIS A 65 9.44 -6.02 -8.43
N VAL A 66 9.84 -7.18 -7.95
CA VAL A 66 9.82 -7.50 -6.51
C VAL A 66 11.15 -7.13 -5.86
N LEU A 67 12.26 -7.30 -6.58
CA LEU A 67 13.59 -7.11 -6.02
C LEU A 67 14.04 -5.64 -6.00
N TYR A 68 13.63 -4.84 -6.98
CA TYR A 68 14.12 -3.47 -7.15
C TYR A 68 13.01 -2.42 -6.95
N PRO A 69 13.26 -1.40 -6.11
CA PRO A 69 12.34 -0.27 -6.00
C PRO A 69 12.39 0.62 -7.25
N ARG A 70 11.34 1.43 -7.43
CA ARG A 70 11.19 2.35 -8.56
C ARG A 70 11.14 3.80 -8.09
N ASN A 71 11.72 4.71 -8.88
CA ASN A 71 11.61 6.15 -8.66
C ASN A 71 10.29 6.70 -9.26
N SER A 72 10.00 7.99 -9.08
CA SER A 72 8.79 8.64 -9.62
C SER A 72 8.72 8.64 -11.16
N THR A 73 9.84 8.48 -11.85
CA THR A 73 9.91 8.36 -13.32
C THR A 73 9.61 6.93 -13.78
N GLY A 74 9.47 5.97 -12.87
CA GLY A 74 9.27 4.55 -13.19
C GLY A 74 10.56 3.81 -13.57
N MET A 75 11.73 4.38 -13.28
CA MET A 75 13.01 3.68 -13.45
C MET A 75 13.36 2.89 -12.19
N PHE A 76 13.97 1.72 -12.36
CA PHE A 76 14.46 0.92 -11.24
C PHE A 76 15.72 1.53 -10.61
N CYS A 77 15.84 1.42 -9.29
CA CYS A 77 17.07 1.74 -8.57
C CYS A 77 17.98 0.50 -8.50
N GLY A 78 19.31 0.68 -8.60
CA GLY A 78 20.28 -0.42 -8.55
C GLY A 78 20.53 -1.17 -9.86
N ILE A 79 19.79 -0.85 -10.93
CA ILE A 79 19.99 -1.43 -12.27
C ILE A 79 19.88 -0.38 -13.38
N GLY A 80 20.46 -0.67 -14.55
CA GLY A 80 20.43 0.21 -15.71
C GLY A 80 21.14 1.55 -15.43
N PRO A 81 20.52 2.71 -15.74
CA PRO A 81 21.13 4.03 -15.53
C PRO A 81 21.35 4.38 -14.05
N ASN A 82 20.61 3.76 -13.13
CA ASN A 82 20.72 4.00 -11.68
C ASN A 82 21.53 2.90 -10.96
N LYS A 83 22.47 2.23 -11.65
CA LYS A 83 23.23 1.10 -11.09
C LYS A 83 24.02 1.45 -9.83
N ALA A 84 24.54 2.68 -9.74
CA ALA A 84 25.27 3.17 -8.57
C ALA A 84 24.36 3.58 -7.40
N GLN A 85 23.03 3.57 -7.60
CA GLN A 85 22.05 4.08 -6.65
C GLN A 85 21.01 3.00 -6.33
N PRO A 86 21.32 2.05 -5.42
CA PRO A 86 20.43 0.92 -5.14
C PRO A 86 19.23 1.27 -4.25
N SER A 87 19.30 2.36 -3.49
CA SER A 87 18.27 2.72 -2.51
C SER A 87 17.29 3.75 -3.09
N VAL A 88 16.03 3.73 -2.65
CA VAL A 88 15.02 4.75 -2.99
C VAL A 88 14.81 5.68 -1.80
N PHE A 89 14.82 6.98 -2.05
CA PHE A 89 14.55 8.02 -1.06
C PHE A 89 13.16 8.61 -1.26
N TYR A 90 12.40 8.70 -0.17
CA TYR A 90 11.08 9.34 -0.11
C TYR A 90 11.22 10.72 0.53
N PHE A 91 10.82 11.78 -0.17
CA PHE A 91 10.92 13.14 0.37
C PHE A 91 9.98 13.39 1.56
N ASP A 92 8.83 12.73 1.57
CA ASP A 92 7.87 12.79 2.68
C ASP A 92 7.24 11.41 2.86
N ILE A 93 7.77 10.65 3.81
CA ILE A 93 7.27 9.29 4.09
C ILE A 93 5.88 9.32 4.76
N LEU A 94 5.55 10.41 5.46
CA LEU A 94 4.28 10.55 6.19
C LEU A 94 3.10 10.68 5.23
N LYS A 95 3.28 11.42 4.13
CA LYS A 95 2.31 11.43 3.03
C LYS A 95 2.08 10.06 2.42
N CYS A 96 3.06 9.16 2.47
CA CYS A 96 2.82 7.79 2.06
C CYS A 96 1.91 7.10 3.07
N VAL A 97 2.25 7.09 4.36
CA VAL A 97 1.47 6.42 5.42
C VAL A 97 0.02 6.90 5.48
N THR A 98 -0.22 8.20 5.29
CA THR A 98 -1.57 8.78 5.35
C THR A 98 -2.40 8.54 4.08
N SER A 99 -1.77 8.18 2.96
CA SER A 99 -2.44 7.96 1.66
C SER A 99 -2.61 6.48 1.28
N ILE A 100 -2.07 5.55 2.08
CA ILE A 100 -2.28 4.11 1.90
C ILE A 100 -3.72 3.74 2.31
N ASN A 101 -4.70 4.13 1.51
CA ASN A 101 -5.97 3.43 1.49
C ASN A 101 -5.74 2.06 0.87
N ILE A 102 -6.32 1.02 1.48
CA ILE A 102 -6.13 -0.40 1.11
C ILE A 102 -6.36 -0.61 -0.41
N MET A 103 -7.28 0.16 -0.99
CA MET A 103 -7.60 0.16 -2.42
C MET A 103 -6.47 0.73 -3.31
N ALA A 104 -5.79 1.79 -2.86
CA ALA A 104 -4.71 2.44 -3.63
C ALA A 104 -3.46 1.54 -3.72
N ALA A 105 -3.12 0.85 -2.62
CA ALA A 105 -2.00 -0.10 -2.60
C ALA A 105 -2.23 -1.30 -3.53
N THR A 106 -3.47 -1.74 -3.71
CA THR A 106 -3.81 -2.86 -4.61
C THR A 106 -3.89 -2.47 -6.08
N LEU A 107 -4.29 -1.25 -6.41
CA LEU A 107 -4.52 -0.80 -7.79
C LEU A 107 -3.27 -0.17 -8.44
N ASN A 108 -2.49 0.56 -7.65
CA ASN A 108 -1.35 1.34 -8.14
C ASN A 108 -0.01 0.86 -7.58
N GLY A 109 0.01 -0.21 -6.80
CA GLY A 109 1.18 -0.53 -5.97
C GLY A 109 1.39 0.55 -4.91
N LEU A 110 2.53 0.52 -4.21
CA LEU A 110 2.87 1.51 -3.19
C LEU A 110 3.31 2.86 -3.83
N GLN A 111 2.46 3.44 -4.68
CA GLN A 111 2.66 4.75 -5.30
C GLN A 111 2.27 5.84 -4.29
N CYS A 112 3.23 6.19 -3.44
CA CYS A 112 3.10 7.31 -2.53
C CYS A 112 2.92 8.62 -3.32
N PRO A 113 2.08 9.58 -2.89
CA PRO A 113 1.91 10.90 -3.49
C PRO A 113 3.08 11.83 -3.14
N THR A 114 4.29 11.31 -3.27
CA THR A 114 5.55 11.98 -2.97
C THR A 114 6.58 11.65 -4.01
N THR A 115 7.50 12.59 -4.23
CA THR A 115 8.63 12.38 -5.11
C THR A 115 9.52 11.29 -4.52
N GLN A 116 10.03 10.44 -5.40
CA GLN A 116 10.89 9.31 -5.10
C GLN A 116 12.09 9.36 -6.03
N VAL A 117 13.30 9.31 -5.47
CA VAL A 117 14.56 9.38 -6.23
C VAL A 117 15.48 8.23 -5.82
N CYS A 118 16.28 7.73 -6.75
CA CYS A 118 17.29 6.73 -6.43
C CYS A 118 18.50 7.44 -5.81
N VAL A 119 19.09 6.84 -4.78
CA VAL A 119 20.28 7.35 -4.10
C VAL A 119 21.27 6.22 -3.80
N GLU A 120 22.55 6.56 -3.69
CA GLU A 120 23.59 5.61 -3.28
C GLU A 120 23.50 5.31 -1.79
N LYS A 121 23.37 6.38 -0.97
CA LYS A 121 23.22 6.29 0.48
C LYS A 121 22.10 7.23 0.92
N CYS A 122 21.25 6.77 1.83
CA CYS A 122 20.25 7.62 2.47
C CYS A 122 20.94 8.72 3.30
N PRO A 123 20.42 9.96 3.27
CA PRO A 123 20.94 11.02 4.11
C PRO A 123 20.72 10.68 5.58
N ASP A 124 21.76 10.85 6.39
CA ASP A 124 21.71 10.60 7.85
C ASP A 124 21.11 11.79 8.62
N VAL A 125 20.86 12.91 7.93
CA VAL A 125 20.32 14.15 8.50
C VAL A 125 18.98 14.47 7.86
N PHE A 126 18.03 14.90 8.70
CA PHE A 126 16.80 15.48 8.23
C PHE A 126 17.10 16.88 7.70
N TRP A 127 16.81 17.10 6.41
CA TRP A 127 16.91 18.40 5.79
C TRP A 127 15.51 18.87 5.40
N ALA A 128 15.25 20.16 5.59
CA ALA A 128 14.03 20.81 5.16
C ALA A 128 14.39 22.10 4.43
N LEU A 129 13.55 22.49 3.47
CA LEU A 129 13.74 23.76 2.76
C LEU A 129 13.62 24.92 3.75
N ASN A 130 14.66 25.75 3.80
CA ASN A 130 14.62 27.00 4.55
C ASN A 130 13.58 27.93 3.90
N PRO A 131 12.75 28.66 4.67
CA PRO A 131 11.83 29.67 4.14
C PRO A 131 12.45 30.66 3.13
N ILE A 132 13.75 30.97 3.28
CA ILE A 132 14.51 31.86 2.39
C ILE A 132 14.61 31.27 0.97
N ALA A 133 14.61 29.94 0.82
CA ALA A 133 14.63 29.26 -0.48
C ALA A 133 13.39 29.56 -1.34
N TYR A 134 12.29 30.00 -0.71
CA TYR A 134 11.10 30.39 -1.45
C TYR A 134 11.20 31.83 -1.98
N LEU A 135 12.09 32.68 -1.48
CA LEU A 135 12.17 34.07 -1.91
C LEU A 135 12.49 34.23 -3.41
N PRO A 136 12.00 35.30 -4.06
CA PRO A 136 12.35 35.60 -5.44
C PRO A 136 13.88 35.72 -5.57
N ASN A 137 14.44 35.15 -6.63
CA ASN A 137 15.88 35.05 -6.93
C ASN A 137 16.69 34.05 -6.09
N ALA A 138 16.06 33.24 -5.22
CA ALA A 138 16.75 32.10 -4.61
C ALA A 138 17.13 31.08 -5.70
N LYS A 139 18.42 30.77 -5.81
CA LYS A 139 18.92 29.79 -6.78
C LYS A 139 18.79 28.37 -6.21
N PRO A 140 18.27 27.40 -6.97
CA PRO A 140 18.10 26.02 -6.49
C PRO A 140 19.41 25.37 -6.04
N GLN A 141 20.51 25.67 -6.72
CA GLN A 141 21.86 25.16 -6.43
C GLN A 141 22.36 25.47 -5.00
N ASP A 142 21.85 26.53 -4.37
CA ASP A 142 22.25 26.90 -3.00
C ASP A 142 21.48 26.11 -1.92
N TYR A 143 20.35 25.51 -2.27
CA TYR A 143 19.41 24.88 -1.31
C TYR A 143 19.16 23.39 -1.55
N PHE A 144 19.43 22.89 -2.76
CA PHE A 144 19.23 21.49 -3.13
C PHE A 144 20.56 20.79 -3.38
N ASN A 145 20.59 19.49 -3.07
CA ASN A 145 21.74 18.64 -3.35
C ASN A 145 21.55 17.94 -4.71
N GLN A 146 22.56 18.03 -5.58
CA GLN A 146 22.57 17.38 -6.89
C GLN A 146 22.41 15.86 -6.80
N SER A 147 22.84 15.23 -5.70
CA SER A 147 22.69 13.79 -5.48
C SER A 147 21.24 13.34 -5.27
N LEU A 148 20.34 14.26 -4.95
CA LEU A 148 18.91 14.02 -4.78
C LEU A 148 18.09 14.38 -6.04
N CYS A 149 18.76 14.76 -7.12
CA CYS A 149 18.15 15.06 -8.41
C CYS A 149 18.13 13.83 -9.33
N VAL A 150 17.22 13.84 -10.30
CA VAL A 150 17.24 12.85 -11.39
C VAL A 150 18.48 13.07 -12.28
N PRO A 151 19.03 12.02 -12.91
CA PRO A 151 20.23 12.15 -13.76
C PRO A 151 20.11 13.14 -14.92
N SER A 152 18.88 13.46 -15.34
CA SER A 152 18.58 14.39 -16.44
C SER A 152 18.54 15.86 -16.02
N PHE A 153 18.69 16.19 -14.74
CA PHE A 153 18.54 17.55 -14.24
C PHE A 153 19.81 18.00 -13.51
N ASP A 154 20.40 19.11 -13.95
CA ASP A 154 21.59 19.71 -13.36
C ASP A 154 21.25 21.07 -12.72
N LEU A 155 21.56 21.20 -11.42
CA LEU A 155 21.35 22.41 -10.64
C LEU A 155 22.28 23.55 -11.06
N ALA A 156 23.48 23.25 -11.55
CA ALA A 156 24.45 24.27 -11.93
C ALA A 156 24.04 25.02 -13.20
N GLY A 157 23.45 24.30 -14.17
CA GLY A 157 23.02 24.84 -15.46
C GLY A 157 21.58 25.38 -15.49
N THR A 158 20.84 25.32 -14.39
CA THR A 158 19.41 25.70 -14.40
C THR A 158 19.19 27.20 -14.28
N THR A 159 18.25 27.73 -15.05
CA THR A 159 17.75 29.12 -14.95
C THR A 159 16.49 29.22 -14.08
N LEU A 160 16.04 28.11 -13.50
CA LEU A 160 14.88 28.08 -12.64
C LEU A 160 15.16 28.85 -11.35
N VAL A 161 14.22 29.71 -10.97
CA VAL A 161 14.19 30.43 -9.69
C VAL A 161 12.87 30.11 -8.99
N SER A 162 12.85 30.22 -7.65
CA SER A 162 11.63 29.99 -6.87
C SER A 162 10.45 30.84 -7.39
N PRO A 163 9.29 30.22 -7.71
CA PRO A 163 8.12 30.93 -8.17
C PRO A 163 7.31 31.46 -6.97
N ILE A 164 7.80 32.49 -6.27
CA ILE A 164 6.87 33.32 -5.47
C ILE A 164 6.13 34.34 -6.36
N HIS A 165 6.61 34.61 -7.58
CA HIS A 165 6.08 35.71 -8.41
C HIS A 165 5.18 35.32 -9.59
N LEU A 166 4.68 34.08 -9.67
CA LEU A 166 3.73 33.69 -10.75
C LEU A 166 2.25 34.02 -10.44
N LEU A 167 1.93 34.52 -9.24
CA LEU A 167 0.60 35.07 -8.93
C LEU A 167 0.54 36.61 -8.99
N ALA A 168 1.67 37.31 -9.00
CA ALA A 168 1.71 38.77 -9.10
C ALA A 168 2.13 39.31 -10.48
N ALA A 169 2.72 38.47 -11.35
CA ALA A 169 3.09 38.89 -12.71
C ALA A 169 1.96 38.66 -13.74
N ASN A 170 0.96 37.83 -13.44
CA ASN A 170 -0.16 37.57 -14.36
C ASN A 170 -1.30 38.60 -14.28
N SER A 171 -1.23 39.58 -13.37
CA SER A 171 -2.16 40.72 -13.34
C SER A 171 -1.64 41.94 -14.11
N ALA A 172 -0.39 41.95 -14.59
CA ALA A 172 0.19 43.11 -15.29
C ALA A 172 0.23 42.98 -16.82
N ASN A 173 -0.03 41.79 -17.39
CA ASN A 173 0.01 41.55 -18.84
C ASN A 173 -1.37 41.26 -19.49
N TYR A 174 -2.48 41.48 -18.77
CA TYR A 174 -3.84 41.46 -19.34
C TYR A 174 -4.45 42.87 -19.53
N THR A 175 -3.63 43.92 -19.49
CA THR A 175 -4.02 45.30 -19.83
C THR A 175 -2.93 45.99 -20.66
N ALA A 176 -2.62 45.44 -21.83
CA ALA A 176 -1.97 46.16 -22.94
C ALA A 176 -1.95 45.25 -24.18
N GLY A 177 -2.95 45.42 -25.04
CA GLY A 177 -3.15 44.66 -26.28
C GLY A 177 -4.59 44.72 -26.71
#